data_AF-A0A7K3FVS2-F1
#
_entry.id   AF-A0A7K3FVS2-F1
#
_cell.length_a   1.000
_cell.length_b   1.000
_cell.length_c   1.000
_cell.angle_alpha   90.00
_cell.angle_beta   90.00
_cell.angle_gamma   90.00
#
_symmetry.space_group_name_H-M   'P 1'
#
loop_
_entity.id
_entity.type
_entity.pdbx_description
1 polymer ?
#
loop_
_entity_poly.entity_id
_entity_poly.type
_entity_poly.pdbx_seq_one_letter_code
_entity_poly.pdbx_strand_id
1 'polypeptide(L)'
;MLTIHVAEATPESAVLVDGALVAAVGPYEDLVAVRPGARVRRWPGILTPGLLNPYGPELLEGMYHPDPREAEGFGTEPITGERAQRIFRADPARRGASARRGVQRLLAHGTVAVAGELRGRAAADAVRRAG
;
A
#
# COMPACT_ATOMS: atom_id res chain seq x y z
N MET A 1 -17.80 12.59 2.43
CA MET A 1 -18.97 11.77 2.84
C MET A 1 -18.57 11.04 4.09
N LEU A 2 -19.26 11.31 5.19
CA LEU A 2 -18.95 10.72 6.49
C LEU A 2 -19.25 9.23 6.49
N THR A 3 -18.25 8.43 6.89
CA THR A 3 -18.36 6.98 7.01
C THR A 3 -17.81 6.53 8.36
N ILE A 4 -18.59 5.75 9.11
CA ILE A 4 -18.16 5.07 10.34
C ILE A 4 -17.71 3.66 9.97
N HIS A 5 -16.46 3.33 10.28
CA HIS A 5 -15.87 2.01 10.10
C HIS A 5 -15.84 1.28 11.44
N VAL A 6 -16.35 0.04 11.46
CA VAL A 6 -16.37 -0.83 12.65
C VAL A 6 -15.73 -2.16 12.28
N ALA A 7 -14.95 -2.73 13.19
CA ALA A 7 -14.27 -4.02 13.04
C ALA A 7 -14.73 -4.99 14.14
N GLU A 8 -15.02 -6.24 13.80
CA GLU A 8 -15.51 -7.26 14.75
C GLU A 8 -14.53 -7.53 15.90
N ALA A 9 -13.23 -7.56 15.61
CA ALA A 9 -12.17 -7.83 16.58
C ALA A 9 -11.50 -6.55 17.11
N THR A 10 -12.10 -5.38 16.84
CA THR A 10 -11.75 -4.13 17.52
C THR A 10 -13.01 -3.62 18.25
N PRO A 11 -13.52 -4.40 19.22
CA PRO A 11 -14.69 -3.98 19.98
C PRO A 11 -14.38 -2.65 20.68
N GLU A 12 -15.41 -1.84 20.90
CA GLU A 12 -15.33 -0.56 21.62
C GLU A 12 -14.66 0.60 20.85
N SER A 13 -14.14 0.38 19.64
CA SER A 13 -13.56 1.46 18.82
C SER A 13 -14.01 1.40 17.37
N ALA A 14 -14.63 2.48 16.93
CA ALA A 14 -14.99 2.77 15.55
C ALA A 14 -14.27 4.02 15.05
N VAL A 15 -14.09 4.11 13.74
CA VAL A 15 -13.37 5.20 13.08
C VAL A 15 -14.32 5.98 12.19
N LEU A 16 -14.51 7.26 12.47
CA LEU A 16 -15.23 8.18 11.61
C LEU A 16 -14.26 8.79 10.60
N VAL A 17 -14.56 8.64 9.32
CA VAL A 17 -13.76 9.15 8.21
C VAL A 17 -14.56 10.17 7.43
N ASP A 18 -13.91 11.30 7.08
CA ASP A 18 -14.40 12.23 6.06
C ASP A 18 -13.40 12.36 4.92
N GLY A 19 -13.74 11.77 3.77
CA GLY A 19 -12.84 11.75 2.63
C GLY A 19 -11.53 11.03 2.96
N ALA A 20 -10.42 11.78 2.99
CA ALA A 20 -9.08 11.26 3.27
C ALA A 20 -8.64 11.41 4.73
N LEU A 21 -9.49 11.96 5.60
CA LEU A 21 -9.13 12.29 6.98
C LEU A 21 -9.90 11.44 7.99
N VAL A 22 -9.20 11.02 9.04
CA VAL A 22 -9.84 10.49 10.25
C VAL A 22 -10.40 11.69 11.01
N ALA A 23 -11.73 11.77 11.09
CA ALA A 23 -12.43 12.86 11.76
C ALA A 23 -12.61 12.60 13.26
N ALA A 24 -12.77 11.34 13.66
CA ALA A 24 -12.83 10.93 15.07
C ALA A 24 -12.56 9.42 15.22
N VAL A 25 -12.14 9.02 16.42
CA VAL A 25 -12.04 7.63 16.86
C VAL A 25 -12.72 7.54 18.23
N GLY A 26 -13.57 6.54 18.43
CA GLY A 26 -14.27 6.35 19.69
C GLY A 26 -15.32 5.25 19.62
N PRO A 27 -16.13 5.07 20.68
CA PRO A 27 -17.17 4.07 20.71
C PRO A 27 -18.17 4.24 19.56
N TYR A 28 -18.67 3.12 19.04
CA TYR A 28 -19.59 3.14 17.88
C TYR A 28 -20.88 3.90 18.20
N GLU A 29 -21.46 3.64 19.36
CA GLU A 29 -22.68 4.28 19.87
C GLU A 29 -22.55 5.79 19.95
N ASP A 30 -21.42 6.31 20.44
CA ASP A 30 -21.16 7.74 20.54
C ASP A 30 -21.06 8.39 19.16
N LEU A 31 -20.35 7.74 18.24
CA LEU A 31 -20.17 8.26 16.89
C LEU A 31 -21.48 8.27 16.09
N VAL A 32 -22.33 7.25 16.25
CA VAL A 32 -23.66 7.21 15.61
C VAL A 32 -24.60 8.23 16.23
N ALA A 33 -24.56 8.45 17.55
CA ALA A 33 -25.38 9.45 18.21
C ALA A 33 -25.08 10.87 17.71
N VAL A 34 -23.80 11.20 17.51
CA VAL A 34 -23.38 12.52 16.99
C VAL A 34 -23.55 12.63 15.48
N ARG A 35 -23.42 11.53 14.74
CA ARG A 35 -23.47 11.49 13.26
C ARG A 35 -24.46 10.42 12.75
N PRO A 36 -25.77 10.55 13.02
CA PRO A 36 -26.76 9.52 12.70
C PRO A 36 -26.92 9.26 11.19
N GLY A 37 -26.56 10.23 10.34
CA GLY A 37 -26.58 10.09 8.88
C GLY A 37 -25.28 9.55 8.27
N ALA A 38 -24.24 9.26 9.08
CA ALA A 38 -23.00 8.71 8.54
C ALA A 38 -23.22 7.28 8.03
N ARG A 39 -22.65 6.97 6.87
CA ARG A 39 -22.69 5.59 6.33
C ARG A 39 -21.91 4.67 7.26
N VAL A 40 -22.46 3.50 7.59
CA VAL A 40 -21.74 2.50 8.41
C VAL A 40 -21.15 1.42 7.50
N ARG A 41 -19.87 1.09 7.68
CA ARG A 41 -19.20 -0.07 7.08
C ARG A 41 -18.66 -0.98 8.17
N ARG A 42 -18.99 -2.28 8.08
CA ARG A 42 -18.53 -3.31 9.00
C ARG A 42 -17.49 -4.19 8.30
N TRP A 43 -16.43 -4.52 9.02
CA TRP A 43 -15.30 -5.31 8.53
C TRP A 43 -15.09 -6.53 9.42
N PRO A 44 -14.77 -7.70 8.83
CA PRO A 44 -14.27 -8.82 9.61
C PRO A 44 -12.86 -8.48 10.13
N GLY A 45 -12.54 -8.88 11.36
CA GLY A 45 -11.20 -8.70 11.94
C GLY A 45 -10.98 -7.35 12.61
N ILE A 46 -9.74 -6.83 12.51
CA ILE A 46 -9.28 -5.61 13.19
C ILE A 46 -9.07 -4.44 12.22
N LEU A 47 -9.19 -3.21 12.72
CA LEU A 47 -8.76 -2.01 12.00
C LEU A 47 -7.44 -1.50 12.59
N THR A 48 -6.43 -1.35 11.73
CA THR A 48 -5.13 -0.79 12.10
C THR A 48 -4.76 0.35 11.14
N PRO A 49 -3.84 1.25 11.54
CA PRO A 49 -3.14 2.08 10.58
C PRO A 49 -2.50 1.21 9.49
N GLY A 50 -2.45 1.73 8.26
CA GLY A 50 -1.67 1.10 7.20
C GLY A 50 -0.18 1.14 7.52
N LEU A 51 0.58 0.20 6.97
CA LEU A 51 2.01 0.08 7.24
C LEU A 51 2.81 1.12 6.46
N LEU A 52 3.88 1.61 7.09
CA LEU A 52 4.95 2.36 6.45
C LEU A 52 6.13 1.43 6.24
N ASN A 53 6.60 1.29 5.00
CA ASN A 53 7.85 0.58 4.73
C ASN A 53 9.01 1.58 4.61
N PRO A 54 10.04 1.52 5.48
CA PRO A 54 11.09 2.53 5.49
C PRO A 54 12.10 2.42 4.33
N TYR A 55 12.05 1.34 3.54
CA TYR A 55 13.04 1.01 2.51
C TYR A 55 12.49 1.16 1.08
N GLY A 56 11.83 2.28 0.79
CA GLY A 56 11.22 2.55 -0.52
C GLY A 56 12.20 2.42 -1.70
N PRO A 57 13.36 3.09 -1.70
CA PRO A 57 14.34 3.00 -2.78
C PRO A 57 14.86 1.58 -3.00
N GLU A 58 15.18 0.86 -1.93
CA GLU A 58 15.67 -0.52 -2.00
C GLU A 58 14.62 -1.43 -2.63
N LEU A 59 13.37 -1.30 -2.20
CA LEU A 59 12.28 -2.15 -2.68
C LEU A 59 11.82 -1.80 -4.09
N LEU A 60 11.78 -0.51 -4.46
CA LEU A 60 11.16 -0.07 -5.72
C LEU A 60 12.15 0.23 -6.84
N GLU A 61 13.43 0.48 -6.51
CA GLU A 61 14.49 0.77 -7.47
C GLU A 61 15.64 -0.25 -7.40
N GLY A 62 15.90 -0.79 -6.20
CA GLY A 62 16.96 -1.76 -5.94
C GLY A 62 16.60 -3.21 -6.28
N MET A 63 15.31 -3.55 -6.27
CA MET A 63 14.79 -4.89 -6.55
C MET A 63 14.06 -4.95 -7.90
N TYR A 64 14.20 -6.08 -8.57
CA TYR A 64 13.40 -6.42 -9.73
C TYR A 64 12.19 -7.25 -9.30
N HIS A 65 10.99 -6.79 -9.64
CA HIS A 65 9.74 -7.51 -9.40
C HIS A 65 9.23 -8.07 -10.72
N PRO A 66 9.40 -9.39 -10.98
CA PRO A 66 9.04 -9.97 -12.26
C PRO A 66 7.53 -9.85 -12.56
N ASP A 67 7.19 -9.62 -13.83
CA ASP A 67 5.82 -9.84 -14.31
C ASP A 67 5.53 -11.36 -14.28
N PRO A 68 4.31 -11.81 -13.92
CA PRO A 68 3.98 -13.23 -13.90
C PRO A 68 4.21 -13.93 -15.25
N ARG A 69 4.14 -13.20 -16.37
CA ARG A 69 4.44 -13.74 -17.70
C ARG A 69 5.91 -14.10 -17.89
N GLU A 70 6.78 -13.60 -17.04
CA GLU A 70 8.23 -13.85 -17.08
C GLU A 70 8.68 -14.87 -16.04
N ALA A 71 7.72 -15.52 -15.36
CA ALA A 71 8.00 -16.45 -14.27
C ALA A 71 8.90 -17.62 -14.69
N GLU A 72 8.82 -18.07 -15.95
CA GLU A 72 9.69 -19.13 -16.47
C GLU A 72 11.18 -18.73 -16.44
N GLY A 73 11.50 -17.45 -16.72
CA GLY A 73 12.87 -16.96 -16.74
C GLY A 73 13.38 -16.39 -15.42
N PHE A 74 12.51 -15.73 -14.65
CA PHE A 74 12.89 -14.99 -13.44
C PHE A 74 12.30 -15.54 -12.14
N GLY A 75 11.36 -16.49 -12.23
CA GLY A 75 10.54 -16.89 -11.09
C GLY A 75 9.51 -15.82 -10.71
N THR A 76 8.77 -16.09 -9.63
CA THR A 76 7.74 -15.19 -9.13
C THR A 76 8.21 -14.34 -7.95
N GLU A 77 9.37 -14.58 -7.37
CA GLU A 77 9.85 -13.82 -6.23
C GLU A 77 10.66 -12.58 -6.66
N PRO A 78 10.68 -11.51 -5.84
CA PRO A 78 11.54 -10.37 -6.10
C PRO A 78 13.01 -10.78 -6.18
N ILE A 79 13.70 -10.29 -7.20
CA ILE A 79 15.13 -10.46 -7.38
C ILE A 79 15.83 -9.25 -6.78
N THR A 80 16.86 -9.48 -5.98
CA THR A 80 17.57 -8.45 -5.22
C THR A 80 19.04 -8.32 -5.65
N GLY A 81 19.72 -7.29 -5.12
CA GLY A 81 21.16 -7.12 -5.26
C GLY A 81 21.64 -6.99 -6.71
N GLU A 82 22.87 -7.44 -6.98
CA GLU A 82 23.53 -7.25 -8.27
C GLU A 82 22.81 -7.97 -9.42
N ARG A 83 22.05 -9.05 -9.14
CA ARG A 83 21.23 -9.70 -10.16
C ARG A 83 20.12 -8.77 -10.66
N ALA A 84 19.44 -8.06 -9.77
CA ALA A 84 18.45 -7.05 -10.15
C ALA A 84 19.08 -5.92 -10.96
N GLN A 85 20.26 -5.45 -10.54
CA GLN A 85 20.96 -4.38 -11.23
C GLN A 85 21.39 -4.79 -12.65
N ARG A 86 21.87 -6.03 -12.83
CA ARG A 86 22.16 -6.57 -14.18
C ARG A 86 20.93 -6.60 -15.08
N ILE A 87 19.75 -6.98 -14.55
CA ILE A 87 18.49 -6.95 -15.32
C ILE A 87 18.17 -5.53 -15.77
N PHE A 88 18.27 -4.54 -14.88
CA PHE A 88 17.99 -3.15 -15.23
C PHE A 88 19.03 -2.52 -16.16
N ARG A 89 20.30 -2.95 -16.11
CA ARG A 89 21.32 -2.50 -17.06
C ARG A 89 21.11 -3.11 -18.44
N ALA A 90 20.70 -4.38 -18.51
CA ALA A 90 20.39 -5.06 -19.76
C ALA A 90 19.15 -4.48 -20.44
N ASP A 91 18.13 -4.12 -19.65
CA ASP A 91 16.89 -3.52 -20.15
C ASP A 91 16.32 -2.49 -19.14
N PRO A 92 16.64 -1.20 -19.32
CA PRO A 92 16.16 -0.13 -18.45
C PRO A 92 14.64 0.06 -18.47
N ALA A 93 13.93 -0.36 -19.53
CA ALA A 93 12.49 -0.17 -19.66
C ALA A 93 11.70 -0.96 -18.60
N ARG A 94 12.30 -2.02 -18.06
CA ARG A 94 11.74 -2.88 -17.00
C ARG A 94 11.49 -2.15 -15.69
N ARG A 95 12.19 -1.05 -15.40
CA ARG A 95 12.09 -0.32 -14.13
C ARG A 95 10.65 0.09 -13.81
N GLY A 96 9.90 0.57 -14.80
CA GLY A 96 8.52 1.02 -14.60
C GLY A 96 7.55 -0.11 -14.27
N ALA A 97 7.61 -1.22 -15.01
CA ALA A 97 6.77 -2.38 -14.73
C ALA A 97 7.12 -3.03 -13.39
N SER A 98 8.43 -3.17 -13.11
CA SER A 98 8.94 -3.66 -11.83
C SER A 98 8.45 -2.82 -10.66
N ALA A 99 8.60 -1.49 -10.71
CA ALA A 99 8.16 -0.61 -9.63
C ALA A 99 6.66 -0.70 -9.36
N ARG A 100 5.82 -0.73 -10.42
CA ARG A 100 4.37 -0.92 -10.27
C ARG A 100 4.03 -2.25 -9.60
N ARG A 101 4.70 -3.34 -9.98
CA ARG A 101 4.50 -4.64 -9.35
C ARG A 101 4.96 -4.63 -7.89
N GLY A 102 6.07 -3.96 -7.59
CA GLY A 102 6.53 -3.73 -6.22
C GLY A 102 5.48 -3.01 -5.37
N VAL A 103 4.91 -1.92 -5.88
CA VAL A 103 3.83 -1.18 -5.20
C VAL A 103 2.58 -2.04 -4.98
N GLN A 104 2.17 -2.83 -5.98
CA GLN A 104 1.04 -3.76 -5.82
C GLN A 104 1.29 -4.80 -4.71
N ARG A 105 2.50 -5.34 -4.61
CA ARG A 105 2.87 -6.27 -3.52
C ARG A 105 2.82 -5.58 -2.16
N LEU A 106 3.36 -4.37 -2.06
CA LEU A 106 3.31 -3.58 -0.83
C LEU A 106 1.87 -3.35 -0.36
N LEU A 107 0.98 -2.93 -1.27
CA LEU A 107 -0.44 -2.73 -0.96
C LEU A 107 -1.13 -4.03 -0.55
N ALA A 108 -0.82 -5.15 -1.20
CA ALA A 108 -1.37 -6.45 -0.86
C ALA A 108 -1.00 -6.91 0.58
N HIS A 109 0.10 -6.40 1.12
CA HIS A 109 0.54 -6.64 2.49
C HIS A 109 0.19 -5.48 3.46
N GLY A 110 -0.70 -4.57 3.07
CA GLY A 110 -1.18 -3.48 3.92
C GLY A 110 -0.23 -2.30 4.05
N THR A 111 0.84 -2.22 3.25
CA THR A 111 1.69 -1.02 3.17
C THR A 111 0.96 0.07 2.39
N VAL A 112 0.80 1.24 3.01
CA VAL A 112 0.14 2.41 2.41
C VAL A 112 1.09 3.59 2.21
N ALA A 113 2.30 3.50 2.77
CA ALA A 113 3.33 4.51 2.62
C ALA A 113 4.72 3.87 2.52
N VAL A 114 5.64 4.55 1.82
CA VAL A 114 7.05 4.20 1.80
C VAL A 114 7.88 5.42 2.18
N ALA A 115 8.98 5.19 2.90
CA ALA A 115 9.97 6.23 3.16
C ALA A 115 11.16 6.12 2.20
N GLY A 116 11.99 7.16 2.19
CA GLY A 116 13.18 7.27 1.35
C GLY A 116 12.93 8.02 0.04
N GLU A 117 14.00 8.62 -0.48
CA GLU A 117 13.95 9.41 -1.70
C GLU A 117 13.98 8.49 -2.93
N LEU A 118 12.89 8.48 -3.70
CA LEU A 118 12.83 7.81 -5.00
C LEU A 118 13.49 8.70 -6.05
N ARG A 119 14.68 8.29 -6.51
CA ARG A 119 15.49 9.03 -7.49
C ARG A 119 15.06 8.72 -8.92
N GLY A 120 14.50 7.53 -9.14
CA GLY A 120 13.99 7.09 -10.43
C GLY A 120 12.57 7.58 -10.68
N ARG A 121 12.38 8.33 -11.78
CA ARG A 121 11.04 8.75 -12.24
C ARG A 121 10.05 7.57 -12.34
N ALA A 122 10.52 6.41 -12.80
CA ALA A 122 9.71 5.22 -12.93
C ALA A 122 9.08 4.75 -11.60
N ALA A 123 9.84 4.81 -10.51
CA ALA A 123 9.37 4.42 -9.18
C ALA A 123 8.50 5.53 -8.57
N ALA A 124 8.92 6.78 -8.67
CA ALA A 124 8.16 7.94 -8.19
C ALA A 124 6.76 8.01 -8.83
N ASP A 125 6.66 7.80 -10.16
CA ASP A 125 5.39 7.78 -10.87
C ASP A 125 4.53 6.57 -10.50
N ALA A 126 5.15 5.40 -10.26
CA ALA A 126 4.43 4.21 -9.83
C ALA A 126 3.76 4.44 -8.46
N VAL A 127 4.47 5.04 -7.50
CA VAL A 127 3.92 5.37 -6.18
C VAL A 127 2.82 6.44 -6.29
N ARG A 128 3.08 7.53 -7.04
CA ARG A 128 2.12 8.64 -7.16
C ARG A 128 0.79 8.23 -7.78
N ARG A 129 0.77 7.21 -8.64
CA ARG A 129 -0.46 6.74 -9.33
C ARG A 129 -1.17 5.59 -8.62
N ALA A 130 -0.64 5.09 -7.51
CA ALA A 130 -1.18 3.91 -6.84
C ALA A 130 -2.32 4.19 -5.86
N GLY A 131 -2.65 5.46 -5.63
CA GLY A 131 -3.77 5.94 -4.82
C GLY A 131 -4.55 7.02 -5.53
#